data_AF-A0ABD5DW91-F1
#
_entry.id   AF-A0ABD5DW91-F1
#
_cell.length_a   1.000
_cell.length_b   1.000
_cell.length_c   1.000
_cell.angle_alpha   90.00
_cell.angle_beta   90.00
_cell.angle_gamma   90.00
#
_symmetry.space_group_name_H-M   'P 1'
#
loop_
_entity.id
_entity.type
_entity.pdbx_description
1 polymer ?
#
loop_
_entity_poly.entity_id
_entity_poly.type
_entity_poly.pdbx_seq_one_letter_code
_entity_poly.pdbx_strand_id
1 'polypeptide(L)' 'YMLIRDALKGQIANPVPPVEALAVMAVLEAAVRSAESGMVQTLDLSDDERNTLR' A
#
# COMPACT_ATOMS: atom_id res chain seq x y z
N TYR A 1 -13.14 -2.87 14.51
CA TYR A 1 -13.94 -3.86 13.76
C TYR A 1 -15.22 -3.30 13.14
N MET A 2 -15.89 -2.30 13.74
CA MET A 2 -17.14 -1.72 13.19
C MET A 2 -17.03 -1.24 11.74
N LEU A 3 -15.93 -0.55 11.39
CA LEU A 3 -15.72 -0.05 10.03
C LEU A 3 -15.63 -1.17 8.98
N ILE A 4 -15.01 -2.30 9.33
CA ILE A 4 -14.93 -3.46 8.44
C ILE A 4 -16.31 -4.08 8.24
N ARG A 5 -17.11 -4.22 9.31
CA ARG A 5 -18.50 -4.69 9.21
C ARG A 5 -19.33 -3.80 8.30
N ASP A 6 -19.24 -2.49 8.46
CA ASP A 6 -20.05 -1.53 7.71
C ASP A 6 -19.60 -1.50 6.24
N ALA A 7 -18.30 -1.67 5.97
CA ALA A 7 -17.77 -1.86 4.61
C ALA A 7 -18.26 -3.16 3.95
N LEU A 8 -18.27 -4.27 4.69
CA LEU A 8 -18.80 -5.55 4.19
C LEU A 8 -20.30 -5.49 3.89
N LYS A 9 -21.04 -4.60 4.57
CA LYS A 9 -22.45 -4.32 4.29
C LYS A 9 -22.66 -3.30 3.17
N GLY A 10 -21.59 -2.79 2.56
CA GLY A 10 -21.63 -1.77 1.51
C GLY A 10 -22.07 -0.39 2.01
N GLN A 11 -22.09 -0.16 3.32
CA GLN A 11 -22.53 1.12 3.91
C GLN A 11 -21.45 2.19 3.81
N ILE A 12 -20.19 1.77 3.82
CA ILE A 12 -19.01 2.62 3.64
C ILE A 12 -18.00 1.93 2.72
N ALA A 13 -17.05 2.70 2.19
CA ALA A 13 -15.88 2.12 1.55
C ALA A 13 -14.99 1.40 2.58
N ASN A 14 -14.12 0.51 2.11
CA ASN A 14 -13.12 -0.11 2.98
C ASN A 14 -12.26 1.00 3.62
N PRO A 15 -12.17 1.07 4.97
CA PRO A 15 -11.40 2.11 5.65
C PRO A 15 -9.91 2.12 5.28
N VAL A 16 -9.37 0.99 4.82
CA VAL A 16 -8.01 0.90 4.25
C VAL A 16 -8.11 0.11 2.94
N PRO A 17 -8.15 0.79 1.79
CA PRO A 17 -8.11 0.14 0.47
C PRO A 17 -6.89 -0.78 0.32
N PRO A 18 -6.99 -1.92 -0.39
CA PRO A 18 -5.88 -2.85 -0.56
C PRO A 18 -4.61 -2.22 -1.16
N VAL A 19 -4.77 -1.23 -2.05
CA VAL A 19 -3.65 -0.52 -2.68
C VAL A 19 -2.76 0.20 -1.67
N GLU A 20 -3.32 0.73 -0.59
CA GLU A 20 -2.54 1.39 0.47
C GLU A 20 -1.68 0.38 1.22
N ALA A 21 -2.19 -0.84 1.46
CA ALA A 21 -1.41 -1.90 2.08
C ALA A 21 -0.25 -2.38 1.18
N LEU A 22 -0.48 -2.47 -0.14
CA LEU A 22 0.57 -2.78 -1.11
C LEU A 22 1.65 -1.70 -1.15
N ALA A 23 1.25 -0.42 -1.10
CA ALA A 23 2.18 0.70 -1.02
C ALA A 23 3.11 0.59 0.20
N VAL A 24 2.55 0.28 1.36
CA VAL A 24 3.33 0.07 2.59
C VAL A 24 4.30 -1.10 2.43
N MET A 25 3.85 -2.23 1.87
CA MET A 25 4.72 -3.38 1.63
C MET A 25 5.89 -3.03 0.70
N ALA A 26 5.62 -2.33 -0.41
CA ALA A 26 6.65 -1.90 -1.35
C ALA A 26 7.70 -0.99 -0.71
N VAL A 27 7.29 -0.11 0.22
CA VAL A 27 8.22 0.73 1.00
C VAL A 27 9.09 -0.11 1.93
N LEU A 28 8.50 -1.08 2.64
CA LEU A 28 9.25 -1.94 3.56
C LEU A 28 10.29 -2.77 2.81
N GLU A 29 9.95 -3.34 1.66
CA GLU A 29 10.88 -4.11 0.84
C GLU A 29 11.99 -3.24 0.23
N ALA A 30 11.64 -2.05 -0.26
CA ALA A 30 12.63 -1.10 -0.77
C ALA A 30 13.57 -0.63 0.34
N ALA A 31 13.08 -0.47 1.57
CA ALA A 31 13.91 -0.13 2.73
C ALA A 31 14.92 -1.25 3.07
N VAL A 32 14.49 -2.51 3.03
CA VAL A 32 15.39 -3.67 3.21
C VAL A 32 16.49 -3.66 2.14
N ARG A 33 16.11 -3.57 0.86
CA ARG A 33 17.08 -3.51 -0.26
C ARG A 33 18.02 -2.30 -0.15
N SER A 34 17.52 -1.16 0.33
CA SER A 34 18.31 0.05 0.52
C SER A 34 19.34 -0.12 1.65
N ALA A 35 18.94 -0.75 2.76
CA ALA A 35 19.84 -1.04 3.88
C ALA A 35 20.98 -2.00 3.48
N GLU A 36 20.69 -2.98 2.63
CA GLU A 36 21.69 -3.94 2.14
C GLU A 36 22.65 -3.33 1.11
N SER A 37 22.12 -2.50 0.20
CA SER A 37 22.90 -1.92 -0.91
C SER A 37 23.57 -0.57 -0.59
N GLY A 38 23.09 0.14 0.43
CA GLY A 38 23.45 1.53 0.70
C GLY A 38 22.98 2.53 -0.36
N MET A 39 22.09 2.11 -1.27
CA MET A 39 21.60 2.90 -2.39
C MET A 39 20.11 3.20 -2.28
N VAL A 40 19.67 4.28 -2.93
CA VAL A 40 18.25 4.59 -3.09
C VAL A 40 17.58 3.51 -3.95
N GLN A 41 16.41 3.04 -3.50
CA GLN A 41 15.62 2.01 -4.18
C GLN A 41 14.33 2.62 -4.72
N THR A 42 13.93 2.17 -5.91
CA THR A 42 12.60 2.52 -6.46
C THR A 42 11.55 1.58 -5.86
N LEU A 43 10.37 2.12 -5.56
CA LEU A 43 9.25 1.32 -5.07
C LEU A 43 8.71 0.44 -6.19
N ASP A 44 8.48 -0.83 -5.89
CA ASP A 44 7.91 -1.79 -6.83
C ASP A 44 6.37 -1.68 -6.81
N LEU A 45 5.87 -0.64 -7.47
CA LEU A 45 4.44 -0.37 -7.65
C LEU A 45 4.16 -0.26 -9.14
N SER A 46 3.09 -0.89 -9.60
CA SER A 46 2.57 -0.71 -10.96
C SER A 46 2.11 0.73 -11.19
N ASP A 47 2.00 1.14 -12.46
CA ASP A 47 1.52 2.48 -12.79
C ASP A 47 0.10 2.74 -12.31
N ASP A 48 -0.77 1.73 -12.32
CA ASP A 48 -2.14 1.84 -11.80
C ASP A 48 -2.16 2.07 -10.30
N GLU A 49 -1.34 1.35 -9.54
CA GLU A 49 -1.20 1.54 -8.08
C GLU A 49 -0.66 2.92 -7.76
N ARG A 50 0.39 3.37 -8.47
CA ARG A 50 0.92 4.73 -8.29
C ARG A 50 -0.10 5.80 -8.66
N ASN A 51 -0.89 5.59 -9.70
CA ASN A 51 -1.92 6.55 -10.11
C ASN A 51 -3.07 6.62 -9.11
N THR A 52 -3.38 5.51 -8.44
CA THR A 52 -4.40 5.45 -7.40
C THR A 52 -3.96 6.12 -6.09
N LEU A 53 -2.64 6.19 -5.85
CA LEU A 53 -2.04 6.81 -4.64
C LEU A 53 -1.66 8.30 -4.82
N ARG A 54 -1.84 8.87 -6.01
CA ARG A 54 -1.54 10.28 -6.32
C ARG A 54 -2.67 11.21 -5.90
#